data_AF-A0AAX1SW28-F1
#
_entry.id   AF-A0AAX1SW28-F1
#
_cell.length_a   1.000
_cell.length_b   1.000
_cell.length_c   1.000
_cell.angle_alpha   90.00
_cell.angle_beta   90.00
_cell.angle_gamma   90.00
#
_symmetry.space_group_name_H-M   'P 1'
#
loop_
_entity.id
_entity.type
_entity.pdbx_description
1 polymer ?
#
loop_
_entity_poly.entity_id
_entity_poly.type
_entity_poly.pdbx_seq_one_letter_code
_entity_poly.pdbx_strand_id
1 'polypeptide(L)'
;MDEQEIQRLVEEVSLQYFERPFLHKAVFNNRLRTTGGRYLLKSHNIELNYRYYEVYGEEELVGIIKHELCHYHLHIAGRGYKHRDRDFRELLKKVDAPRFCKQMINEEKEKKIYKYECMECSLQYVRRRQINTKRYVCGKCKGKLKPISKTS
;
A
#
# COMPACT_ATOMS: atom_id res chain seq x y z
N MET A 1 -10.32 7.15 -16.61
CA MET A 1 -9.47 8.11 -15.89
C MET A 1 -8.02 7.99 -16.36
N ASP A 2 -7.50 9.03 -16.99
CA ASP A 2 -6.10 9.16 -17.43
C ASP A 2 -5.22 9.89 -16.39
N GLU A 3 -3.94 10.11 -16.72
CA GLU A 3 -2.98 10.77 -15.83
C GLU A 3 -3.32 12.25 -15.55
N GLN A 4 -3.92 12.96 -16.49
CA GLN A 4 -4.28 14.36 -16.29
C GLN A 4 -5.55 14.48 -15.45
N GLU A 5 -6.52 13.60 -15.67
CA GLU A 5 -7.74 13.52 -14.87
C GLU A 5 -7.43 13.20 -13.41
N ILE A 6 -6.52 12.26 -13.14
CA ILE A 6 -6.15 11.96 -11.74
C ILE A 6 -5.38 13.09 -11.08
N GLN A 7 -4.51 13.80 -11.81
CA GLN A 7 -3.84 14.98 -11.30
C GLN A 7 -4.85 16.04 -10.87
N ARG A 8 -5.79 16.39 -11.77
CA ARG A 8 -6.86 17.37 -11.48
C ARG A 8 -7.71 16.93 -10.29
N LEU A 9 -8.13 15.67 -10.25
CA LEU A 9 -8.93 15.15 -9.15
C LEU A 9 -8.20 15.30 -7.80
N VAL A 10 -6.90 14.99 -7.74
CA VAL A 10 -6.12 15.17 -6.50
C VAL A 10 -6.01 16.64 -6.10
N GLU A 11 -5.80 17.53 -7.06
CA GLU A 11 -5.76 18.98 -6.82
C GLU A 11 -7.11 19.53 -6.32
N GLU A 12 -8.21 19.12 -6.94
CA GLU A 12 -9.58 19.48 -6.56
C GLU A 12 -9.91 18.99 -5.15
N VAL A 13 -9.65 17.72 -4.85
CA VAL A 13 -9.86 17.15 -3.51
C VAL A 13 -8.99 17.87 -2.47
N SER A 14 -7.76 18.23 -2.83
CA SER A 14 -6.86 18.99 -1.95
C SER A 14 -7.43 20.36 -1.63
N LEU A 15 -7.88 21.11 -2.65
CA LEU A 15 -8.48 22.43 -2.44
C LEU A 15 -9.79 22.35 -1.66
N GLN A 16 -10.67 21.41 -2.00
CA GLN A 16 -11.99 21.29 -1.42
C GLN A 16 -11.97 20.87 0.06
N TYR A 17 -11.12 19.90 0.43
CA TYR A 17 -11.15 19.31 1.78
C TYR A 17 -10.03 19.79 2.70
N PHE A 18 -8.91 20.26 2.14
CA PHE A 18 -7.76 20.71 2.91
C PHE A 18 -7.54 22.22 2.82
N GLU A 19 -8.29 22.92 1.95
CA GLU A 19 -8.16 24.36 1.69
C GLU A 19 -6.73 24.74 1.29
N ARG A 20 -6.03 23.80 0.65
CA ARG A 20 -4.60 23.92 0.31
C ARG A 20 -4.33 23.27 -1.05
N PRO A 21 -3.47 23.86 -1.89
CA PRO A 21 -3.14 23.25 -3.17
C PRO A 21 -2.24 22.03 -2.99
N PHE A 22 -2.42 21.05 -3.87
CA PHE A 22 -1.43 19.99 -4.10
C PHE A 22 -0.49 20.45 -5.21
N LEU A 23 0.82 20.49 -4.93
CA LEU A 23 1.82 21.10 -5.83
C LEU A 23 2.78 20.08 -6.45
N HIS A 24 2.51 18.79 -6.25
CA HIS A 24 3.36 17.69 -6.71
C HIS A 24 2.58 16.82 -7.70
N LYS A 25 3.11 15.65 -8.07
CA LYS A 25 2.47 14.78 -9.08
C LYS A 25 1.66 13.66 -8.44
N ALA A 26 0.47 13.44 -8.98
CA ALA A 26 -0.35 12.27 -8.74
C ALA A 26 -0.32 11.36 -9.98
N VAL A 27 -0.05 10.08 -9.79
CA VAL A 27 0.04 9.11 -10.89
C VAL A 27 -0.59 7.79 -10.50
N PHE A 28 -1.09 7.05 -11.50
CA PHE A 28 -1.45 5.65 -11.28
C PHE A 28 -0.20 4.76 -11.27
N ASN A 29 -0.13 3.85 -10.29
CA ASN A 29 0.91 2.83 -10.20
C ASN A 29 0.30 1.42 -10.22
N ASN A 30 0.32 0.80 -11.40
CA ASN A 30 -0.20 -0.55 -11.64
C ASN A 30 0.54 -1.68 -10.88
N ARG A 31 1.66 -1.36 -10.22
CA ARG A 31 2.39 -2.31 -9.35
C ARG A 31 1.79 -2.37 -7.95
N LEU A 32 0.98 -1.41 -7.54
CA LEU A 32 0.23 -1.49 -6.28
C LEU A 32 -0.80 -2.63 -6.40
N ARG A 33 -0.86 -3.48 -5.37
CA ARG A 33 -1.73 -4.67 -5.35
C ARG A 33 -2.76 -4.60 -4.25
N THR A 34 -2.30 -4.35 -3.02
CA THR A 34 -3.13 -4.43 -1.80
C THR A 34 -3.29 -3.09 -1.09
N THR A 35 -2.62 -2.04 -1.57
CA THR A 35 -2.72 -0.69 -1.02
C THR A 35 -3.46 0.17 -2.03
N GLY A 36 -4.37 1.03 -1.55
CA GLY A 36 -5.11 1.96 -2.39
C GLY A 36 -4.22 3.07 -2.96
N GLY A 37 -3.32 3.61 -2.15
CA GLY A 37 -2.40 4.66 -2.57
C GLY A 37 -1.07 4.63 -1.82
N ARG A 38 -0.19 5.58 -2.14
CA ARG A 38 1.07 5.81 -1.45
C ARG A 38 1.58 7.23 -1.64
N TYR A 39 1.80 7.91 -0.54
CA TYR A 39 2.59 9.12 -0.47
C TYR A 39 4.11 8.84 -0.45
N LEU A 40 4.87 9.47 -1.36
CA LEU A 40 6.32 9.32 -1.47
C LEU A 40 7.07 10.42 -0.72
N LEU A 41 7.82 10.07 0.33
CA LEU A 41 8.48 11.05 1.20
C LEU A 41 9.54 11.94 0.52
N LYS A 42 10.20 11.44 -0.53
CA LYS A 42 11.31 12.15 -1.20
C LYS A 42 10.83 13.13 -2.26
N SER A 43 9.84 12.74 -3.06
CA SER A 43 9.32 13.53 -4.17
C SER A 43 8.00 14.23 -3.85
N HIS A 44 7.38 13.86 -2.73
CA HIS A 44 6.04 14.29 -2.32
C HIS A 44 4.92 13.94 -3.31
N ASN A 45 5.20 13.08 -4.29
CA ASN A 45 4.21 12.57 -5.21
C ASN A 45 3.27 11.59 -4.50
N ILE A 46 2.07 11.43 -5.07
CA ILE A 46 1.08 10.45 -4.66
C ILE A 46 0.95 9.41 -5.76
N GLU A 47 1.12 8.14 -5.41
CA GLU A 47 0.81 7.01 -6.28
C GLU A 47 -0.56 6.45 -5.91
N LEU A 48 -1.41 6.18 -6.89
CA LEU A 48 -2.74 5.60 -6.68
C LEU A 48 -2.86 4.27 -7.42
N ASN A 49 -3.62 3.34 -6.85
CA ASN A 49 -3.85 2.04 -7.44
C ASN A 49 -5.07 2.10 -8.36
N TYR A 50 -4.84 2.11 -9.67
CA TYR A 50 -5.88 2.20 -10.70
C TYR A 50 -6.99 1.16 -10.52
N ARG A 51 -6.67 -0.03 -10.01
CA ARG A 51 -7.68 -1.08 -9.79
C ARG A 51 -8.77 -0.67 -8.81
N TYR A 52 -8.49 0.18 -7.83
CA TYR A 52 -9.52 0.62 -6.87
C TYR A 52 -10.58 1.47 -7.56
N TYR A 53 -10.17 2.30 -8.52
CA TYR A 53 -11.08 3.03 -9.38
C TYR A 53 -11.89 2.08 -10.27
N GLU A 54 -11.23 1.09 -10.90
CA GLU A 54 -11.93 0.11 -11.76
C GLU A 54 -12.99 -0.71 -11.01
N VAL A 55 -12.69 -1.13 -9.78
CA VAL A 55 -13.55 -2.07 -9.03
C VAL A 55 -14.60 -1.36 -8.18
N TYR A 56 -14.24 -0.24 -7.54
CA TYR A 56 -15.09 0.44 -6.55
C TYR A 56 -15.52 1.84 -6.99
N GLY A 57 -15.06 2.32 -8.14
CA GLY A 57 -15.41 3.62 -8.68
C GLY A 57 -14.65 4.79 -8.05
N GLU A 58 -15.08 5.99 -8.45
CA GLU A 58 -14.42 7.25 -8.08
C GLU A 58 -14.54 7.60 -6.59
N GLU A 59 -15.67 7.28 -5.94
CA GLU A 59 -15.86 7.59 -4.52
C GLU A 59 -14.80 6.92 -3.62
N GLU A 60 -14.47 5.65 -3.90
CA GLU A 60 -13.40 4.95 -3.20
C GLU A 60 -12.05 5.58 -3.50
N LEU A 61 -11.82 5.98 -4.75
CA LEU A 61 -10.59 6.67 -5.15
C LEU A 61 -10.44 8.00 -4.41
N VAL A 62 -11.51 8.80 -4.27
CA VAL A 62 -11.49 10.04 -3.48
C VAL A 62 -11.16 9.77 -2.02
N GLY A 63 -11.72 8.71 -1.42
CA GLY A 63 -11.36 8.28 -0.07
C GLY A 63 -9.86 7.99 0.07
N ILE A 64 -9.27 7.30 -0.90
CA ILE A 64 -7.82 7.03 -0.96
C ILE A 64 -7.04 8.34 -1.12
N ILE A 65 -7.46 9.22 -2.02
CA ILE A 65 -6.80 10.51 -2.27
C ILE A 65 -6.75 11.34 -0.99
N LYS A 66 -7.87 11.48 -0.27
CA LYS A 66 -7.92 12.20 1.00
C LYS A 66 -6.96 11.60 2.03
N HIS A 67 -6.84 10.28 2.08
CA HIS A 67 -5.88 9.61 2.97
C HIS A 67 -4.43 9.99 2.64
N GLU A 68 -4.03 9.90 1.37
CA GLU A 68 -2.68 10.24 0.94
C GLU A 68 -2.40 11.76 1.08
N LEU A 69 -3.41 12.61 0.87
CA LEU A 69 -3.30 14.05 1.11
C LEU A 69 -3.14 14.40 2.60
N CYS A 70 -3.68 13.60 3.52
CA CYS A 70 -3.38 13.77 4.95
C CYS A 70 -1.88 13.58 5.22
N HIS A 71 -1.28 12.54 4.63
CA HIS A 71 0.16 12.33 4.72
C HIS A 71 0.94 13.50 4.11
N TYR A 72 0.54 13.92 2.91
CA TYR A 72 1.15 15.02 2.17
C TYR A 72 1.16 16.33 2.96
N HIS A 73 -0.01 16.83 3.34
CA HIS A 73 -0.15 18.17 3.94
C HIS A 73 0.49 18.25 5.32
N LEU A 74 0.44 17.17 6.10
CA LEU A 74 1.12 17.13 7.40
C LEU A 74 2.63 17.08 7.24
N HIS A 75 3.15 16.31 6.29
CA HIS A 75 4.59 16.23 6.08
C HIS A 75 5.16 17.56 5.55
N ILE A 76 4.50 18.20 4.59
CA ILE A 76 4.88 19.53 4.09
C ILE A 76 4.84 20.59 5.20
N ALA A 77 3.88 20.48 6.14
CA ALA A 77 3.78 21.38 7.28
C ALA A 77 4.71 21.05 8.46
N GLY A 78 5.58 20.03 8.33
CA GLY A 78 6.48 19.60 9.42
C GLY A 78 5.76 18.97 10.63
N ARG A 79 4.53 18.49 10.44
CA ARG A 79 3.67 17.90 11.49
C ARG A 79 3.70 16.37 11.48
N GLY A 80 3.07 15.75 12.48
CA GLY A 80 2.99 14.30 12.62
C GLY A 80 2.15 13.64 11.54
N TYR A 81 2.77 13.20 10.45
CA TYR A 81 2.09 12.65 9.27
C TYR A 81 1.90 11.13 9.31
N LYS A 82 2.38 10.38 10.31
CA LYS A 82 2.25 8.91 10.35
C LYS A 82 0.93 8.51 11.02
N HIS A 83 0.41 7.32 10.70
CA HIS A 83 -0.86 6.82 11.28
C HIS A 83 -0.93 6.79 12.81
N ARG A 84 0.23 6.71 13.49
CA ARG A 84 0.32 6.73 14.95
C ARG A 84 0.20 8.13 15.54
N ASP A 85 0.51 9.15 14.74
CA ASP A 85 0.61 10.52 15.19
C ASP A 85 -0.80 11.09 15.44
N ARG A 86 -0.89 12.01 16.40
CA ARG A 86 -2.16 12.64 16.77
C ARG A 86 -2.68 13.52 15.64
N ASP A 87 -1.80 14.35 15.07
CA ASP A 87 -2.11 15.25 13.96
C ASP A 87 -2.76 14.51 12.79
N PHE A 88 -2.20 13.34 12.41
CA PHE A 88 -2.77 12.51 11.36
C PHE A 88 -4.19 12.05 11.67
N ARG A 89 -4.44 11.53 12.87
CA ARG A 89 -5.77 11.04 13.26
C ARG A 89 -6.80 12.17 13.31
N GLU A 90 -6.41 13.35 13.78
CA GLU A 90 -7.28 14.53 13.82
C GLU A 90 -7.62 15.03 12.41
N LEU A 91 -6.61 15.16 11.53
CA LEU A 91 -6.84 15.60 10.15
C LEU A 91 -7.67 14.59 9.37
N LEU A 92 -7.38 13.29 9.49
CA LEU A 92 -8.12 12.22 8.84
C LEU A 92 -9.61 12.27 9.19
N LYS A 93 -9.94 12.52 10.47
CA LYS A 93 -11.33 12.72 10.93
C LYS A 93 -11.94 14.00 10.38
N LYS A 94 -11.17 15.11 10.34
CA LYS A 94 -11.65 16.41 9.84
C LYS A 94 -12.09 16.33 8.37
N VAL A 95 -11.33 15.61 7.53
CA VAL A 95 -11.63 15.50 6.09
C VAL A 95 -12.54 14.31 5.72
N ASP A 96 -13.01 13.59 6.74
CA ASP A 96 -13.80 12.36 6.61
C ASP A 96 -13.16 11.35 5.64
N ALA A 97 -11.89 11.03 5.91
CA ALA A 97 -11.12 10.09 5.11
C ALA A 97 -11.08 8.70 5.77
N PRO A 98 -11.17 7.62 4.99
CA PRO A 98 -11.00 6.27 5.51
C PRO A 98 -9.58 6.07 6.02
N ARG A 99 -9.45 5.41 7.17
CA ARG A 99 -8.13 5.00 7.68
C ARG A 99 -7.52 3.86 6.86
N PHE A 100 -8.37 3.00 6.31
CA PHE A 100 -7.98 1.85 5.51
C PHE A 100 -8.89 1.76 4.29
N CYS A 101 -8.32 1.45 3.13
CA CYS A 101 -9.09 1.20 1.91
C CYS A 101 -9.89 -0.09 2.03
N LYS A 102 -10.94 -0.25 1.20
CA LYS A 102 -11.65 -1.52 1.09
C LYS A 102 -10.69 -2.65 0.74
N GLN A 103 -10.98 -3.84 1.22
CA GLN A 103 -10.21 -5.02 0.82
C GLN A 103 -10.50 -5.29 -0.65
N MET A 104 -9.48 -5.13 -1.50
CA MET A 104 -9.50 -5.56 -2.90
C MET A 104 -10.11 -6.97 -3.00
N ILE A 105 -11.23 -7.08 -3.71
CA ILE A 105 -11.83 -8.35 -4.10
C ILE A 105 -10.85 -8.96 -5.09
N ASN A 106 -9.89 -9.71 -4.55
CA ASN A 106 -9.09 -10.57 -5.38
C ASN A 106 -10.00 -11.73 -5.75
N GLU A 107 -10.18 -11.96 -7.06
CA GLU A 107 -10.47 -13.30 -7.58
C GLU A 107 -9.69 -14.30 -6.74
N GLU A 108 -10.37 -15.30 -6.20
CA GLU A 108 -9.89 -16.26 -5.22
C GLU A 108 -8.57 -16.87 -5.65
N LYS A 109 -7.46 -16.18 -5.38
CA LYS A 109 -6.14 -16.77 -5.52
C LYS A 109 -6.06 -17.73 -4.36
N GLU A 110 -6.28 -19.00 -4.68
CA GLU A 110 -5.91 -20.14 -3.85
C GLU A 110 -4.66 -19.75 -3.07
N LYS A 111 -4.75 -19.80 -1.75
CA LYS A 111 -3.67 -19.39 -0.86
C LYS A 111 -2.53 -20.39 -1.06
N LYS A 112 -1.67 -20.17 -2.07
CA LYS A 112 -0.53 -21.02 -2.37
C LYS A 112 0.38 -21.07 -1.15
N ILE A 113 0.45 -22.24 -0.54
CA ILE A 113 1.31 -22.51 0.61
C ILE A 113 2.62 -23.09 0.09
N TYR A 114 3.73 -22.46 0.45
CA TYR A 114 5.07 -22.92 0.12
C TYR A 114 5.71 -23.53 1.36
N LYS A 115 6.24 -24.75 1.24
CA LYS A 115 6.95 -25.43 2.31
C LYS A 115 8.44 -25.51 1.99
N TYR A 116 9.27 -25.30 3.00
CA TYR A 116 10.73 -25.39 2.89
C TYR A 116 11.28 -26.23 4.03
N GLU A 117 12.34 -27.00 3.78
CA GLU A 117 13.04 -27.81 4.77
C GLU A 117 14.49 -27.37 4.87
N CYS A 118 15.01 -27.28 6.09
CA CYS A 118 16.44 -27.14 6.30
C CYS A 118 17.15 -28.47 6.01
N MET A 119 18.22 -28.40 5.20
CA MET A 119 19.01 -29.58 4.84
C MET A 119 19.87 -30.13 5.99
N GLU A 120 20.10 -29.35 7.06
CA GLU A 120 20.97 -29.75 8.19
C GLU A 120 20.20 -30.21 9.42
N CYS A 121 19.12 -29.50 9.78
CA CYS A 121 18.36 -29.78 11.00
C CYS A 121 16.92 -30.21 10.74
N SER A 122 16.55 -30.44 9.47
CA SER A 122 15.22 -30.89 9.03
C SER A 122 14.04 -30.01 9.45
N LEU A 123 14.32 -28.81 9.97
CA LEU A 123 13.28 -27.87 10.40
C LEU A 123 12.49 -27.37 9.20
N GLN A 124 11.17 -27.45 9.29
CA GLN A 124 10.25 -27.07 8.22
C GLN A 124 9.67 -25.67 8.43
N TYR A 125 9.54 -24.93 7.33
CA TYR A 125 8.95 -23.59 7.28
C TYR A 125 7.77 -23.57 6.32
N VAL A 126 6.63 -23.10 6.82
CA VAL A 126 5.43 -22.86 6.01
C VAL A 126 5.32 -21.37 5.72
N ARG A 127 5.21 -20.99 4.44
CA ARG A 127 5.21 -19.60 3.98
C ARG A 127 4.06 -19.36 3.00
N ARG A 128 3.48 -18.16 3.07
CA ARG A 128 2.46 -17.68 2.09
C ARG A 128 3.07 -17.02 0.84
N ARG A 129 4.41 -16.93 0.78
CA ARG A 129 5.17 -16.36 -0.34
C ARG A 129 6.40 -17.23 -0.58
N GLN A 130 6.81 -17.37 -1.84
CA GLN A 130 8.09 -18.02 -2.16
C GLN A 130 9.25 -17.21 -1.59
N ILE A 131 10.23 -17.89 -1.02
CA ILE A 131 11.48 -17.29 -0.56
C ILE A 131 12.61 -17.69 -1.50
N ASN A 132 13.55 -16.77 -1.71
CA ASN A 132 14.78 -17.07 -2.43
C ASN A 132 15.73 -17.85 -1.51
N THR A 133 15.83 -19.16 -1.69
CA THR A 133 16.69 -20.05 -0.87
C THR A 133 18.19 -19.80 -1.03
N LYS A 134 18.62 -18.99 -2.00
CA LYS A 134 20.01 -18.50 -2.09
C LYS A 134 20.28 -17.36 -1.09
N ARG A 135 19.24 -16.62 -0.71
CA ARG A 135 19.34 -15.45 0.17
C ARG A 135 18.88 -15.73 1.60
N TYR A 136 17.94 -16.67 1.77
CA TYR A 136 17.37 -17.05 3.06
C TYR A 136 17.88 -18.42 3.51
N VAL A 137 18.21 -18.53 4.79
CA VAL A 137 18.72 -19.74 5.44
C VAL A 137 17.85 -20.13 6.65
N CYS A 138 18.12 -21.31 7.22
CA CYS A 138 17.47 -21.76 8.45
C CYS A 138 17.71 -20.78 9.61
N GLY A 139 16.64 -20.37 10.29
CA GLY A 139 16.73 -19.50 11.46
C GLY A 139 17.41 -20.16 12.67
N LYS A 140 17.37 -21.49 12.76
CA LYS A 140 17.95 -22.28 13.87
C LYS A 140 19.45 -22.57 13.68
N CYS A 141 19.84 -23.17 12.55
CA CYS A 141 21.22 -23.63 12.33
C CYS A 141 21.97 -22.89 11.21
N LYS A 142 21.34 -21.93 10.53
CA LYS A 142 21.90 -21.23 9.34
C LYS A 142 22.15 -22.11 8.12
N GLY A 143 21.77 -23.39 8.15
CA GLY A 143 21.83 -24.29 7.00
C GLY A 143 20.92 -23.92 5.83
N LYS A 144 21.26 -24.45 4.65
CA LYS A 144 20.52 -24.21 3.39
C LYS A 144 19.09 -24.75 3.47
N LEU A 145 18.18 -24.05 2.79
CA LEU A 145 16.78 -24.44 2.68
C LEU A 145 16.50 -25.03 1.29
N LYS A 146 15.71 -26.12 1.23
CA LYS A 146 15.15 -26.66 -0.01
C LYS A 146 13.62 -26.53 -0.01
N PRO A 147 12.98 -26.24 -1.16
CA PRO A 147 11.54 -26.36 -1.27
C PRO A 147 11.13 -27.83 -1.07
N ILE A 148 10.05 -28.06 -0.34
CA ILE A 148 9.41 -29.36 -0.20
C ILE A 148 8.13 -29.29 -1.04
N SER A 149 8.08 -30.01 -2.16
CA SER A 149 6.92 -30.04 -3.04
C SER A 149 5.80 -30.91 -2.45
N LYS A 150 5.03 -30.34 -1.53
CA LYS A 150 3.67 -30.77 -1.14
C LYS A 150 2.92 -29.50 -0.70
N THR A 151 1.89 -29.00 -1.38
CA THR A 151 0.72 -29.73 -1.88
C THR A 151 0.02 -28.90 -2.97
N SER A 152 -0.84 -29.61 -3.72
CA SER A 152 -2.05 -29.18 -4.45
C SER A 152 -2.63 -27.83 -4.07
#